data_AF-A0A7W5AKA8-F1
#
_entry.id   AF-A0A7W5AKA8-F1
#
_cell.length_a   1.000
_cell.length_b   1.000
_cell.length_c   1.000
_cell.angle_alpha   90.00
_cell.angle_beta   90.00
_cell.angle_gamma   90.00
#
_symmetry.space_group_name_H-M   'P 1'
#
loop_
_entity.id
_entity.type
_entity.pdbx_description
1 polymer ?
#
loop_
_entity_poly.entity_id
_entity_poly.type
_entity_poly.pdbx_seq_one_letter_code
_entity_poly.pdbx_strand_id
1 'polypeptide(L)'
;MSDLNDPQLLPLWQAIKNRLIFTGDLTKIRTVRVELSTAGLARLNGWFAQSRAARLSASNGWVRIPLDKLSAALGPDTDLLTVLRSTVGLPDVLQPRRRLQTMRDDFWTSAELRLPKTPALVQHLRLGGLTDTTLEQRGRLIDALARAHNVLPLRRPAPLPRLAYHCARDPHYFDFNHPGNGSKLVLLAAELLGEKPTAARTPLERFHLLTRCGIVPDRISSTAIVLNIDAVGHSQIDDVVRQARAAARPLHLSLHDLTMNPPTFSAAEPVRVVENPSVLEEALIRRYRGPLACTSGTLSAVDHCFLQRLVDDGVPIVYSGDEDSSGRLIARAVHNLYDAEPLIVDSLPESSSAPESLIYQEDHRILDALLGVDSSDPLRERP
;
A
#
# COMPACT_ATOMS: atom_id res chain seq x y z
N MET A 1 -39.11 7.16 -41.94
CA MET A 1 -37.72 6.65 -42.08
C MET A 1 -36.75 7.62 -42.78
N SER A 2 -37.20 8.64 -43.54
CA SER A 2 -36.28 9.60 -44.21
C SER A 2 -35.43 10.43 -43.25
N ASP A 3 -35.95 10.73 -42.06
CA ASP A 3 -35.33 11.71 -41.17
C ASP A 3 -34.13 11.20 -40.37
N LEU A 4 -34.01 9.88 -40.19
CA LEU A 4 -32.96 9.22 -39.41
C LEU A 4 -31.61 9.19 -40.14
N ASN A 5 -31.64 9.19 -41.47
CA ASN A 5 -30.46 9.19 -42.34
C ASN A 5 -29.97 10.61 -42.69
N ASP A 6 -30.51 11.64 -42.04
CA ASP A 6 -30.08 13.01 -42.29
C ASP A 6 -28.60 13.20 -41.93
N PRO A 7 -27.78 13.76 -42.84
CA PRO A 7 -26.36 14.05 -42.59
C PRO A 7 -26.10 14.86 -41.32
N GLN A 8 -27.03 15.73 -40.92
CA GLN A 8 -26.94 16.57 -39.72
C GLN A 8 -27.01 15.77 -38.40
N LEU A 9 -27.47 14.52 -38.45
CA LEU A 9 -27.52 13.60 -37.29
C LEU A 9 -26.41 12.55 -37.30
N LEU A 10 -25.61 12.47 -38.36
CA LEU A 10 -24.49 11.53 -38.45
C LEU A 10 -23.52 11.61 -37.26
N PRO A 11 -23.16 12.81 -36.74
CA PRO A 11 -22.29 12.91 -35.56
C PRO A 11 -22.88 12.22 -34.33
N LEU A 12 -24.20 12.30 -34.13
CA LEU A 12 -24.90 11.63 -33.02
C LEU A 12 -24.76 10.10 -33.14
N TRP A 13 -25.05 9.56 -34.32
CA TRP A 13 -24.98 8.11 -34.56
C TRP A 13 -23.55 7.59 -34.41
N GLN A 14 -22.55 8.35 -34.89
CA GLN A 14 -21.14 8.02 -34.69
C GLN A 14 -20.74 8.06 -33.21
N ALA A 15 -21.20 9.07 -32.45
CA ALA A 15 -20.91 9.17 -31.03
C ALA A 15 -21.52 8.02 -30.21
N ILE A 16 -22.75 7.62 -30.52
CA ILE A 16 -23.40 6.45 -29.91
C ILE A 16 -22.67 5.16 -30.31
N LYS A 17 -22.32 4.97 -31.58
CA LYS A 17 -21.53 3.83 -32.07
C LYS A 17 -20.19 3.71 -31.34
N ASN A 18 -19.44 4.80 -31.22
CA ASN A 18 -18.13 4.80 -30.54
C ASN A 18 -18.26 4.44 -29.06
N ARG A 19 -19.29 4.97 -28.39
CA ARG A 19 -19.60 4.59 -27.01
C ARG A 19 -20.05 3.15 -26.88
N LEU A 20 -20.81 2.64 -27.85
CA LEU A 20 -21.23 1.23 -27.90
C LEU A 20 -20.05 0.28 -28.13
N ILE A 21 -19.09 0.64 -28.99
CA ILE A 21 -17.85 -0.13 -29.19
C ILE A 21 -17.08 -0.28 -27.89
N PHE A 22 -16.98 0.81 -27.10
CA PHE A 22 -16.25 0.81 -25.84
C PHE A 22 -17.00 0.11 -24.70
N THR A 23 -18.30 0.38 -24.54
CA THR A 23 -19.11 -0.17 -23.44
C THR A 23 -19.59 -1.60 -23.71
N GLY A 24 -19.79 -1.96 -24.99
CA GLY A 24 -20.31 -3.23 -25.49
C GLY A 24 -21.77 -3.51 -25.14
N ASP A 25 -22.49 -2.54 -24.56
CA ASP A 25 -23.88 -2.69 -24.13
C ASP A 25 -24.56 -1.31 -24.13
N LEU A 26 -25.57 -1.14 -24.97
CA LEU A 26 -26.32 0.12 -25.10
C LEU A 26 -27.01 0.51 -23.79
N THR A 27 -27.47 -0.45 -22.98
CA THR A 27 -28.21 -0.18 -21.73
C THR A 27 -27.34 0.50 -20.67
N LYS A 28 -26.01 0.37 -20.79
CA LYS A 28 -25.03 1.00 -19.89
C LYS A 28 -24.70 2.45 -20.26
N ILE A 29 -25.14 2.92 -21.43
CA ILE A 29 -24.88 4.28 -21.89
C ILE A 29 -26.03 5.18 -21.46
N ARG A 30 -25.87 5.92 -20.36
CA ARG A 30 -26.90 6.86 -19.88
C ARG A 30 -27.01 8.11 -20.74
N THR A 31 -25.88 8.67 -21.16
CA THR A 31 -25.83 9.93 -21.91
C THR A 31 -24.67 9.95 -22.90
N VAL A 32 -24.87 10.55 -24.07
CA VAL A 32 -23.82 10.83 -25.05
C VAL A 32 -23.64 12.35 -25.19
N ARG A 33 -22.38 12.80 -25.27
CA ARG A 33 -22.05 14.19 -25.59
C ARG A 33 -21.54 14.23 -27.02
N VAL A 34 -22.10 15.13 -27.82
CA VAL A 34 -21.77 15.25 -29.24
C VAL A 34 -21.86 16.71 -29.67
N GLU A 35 -20.99 17.11 -30.59
CA GLU A 35 -21.08 18.39 -31.27
C GLU A 35 -22.08 18.27 -32.42
N LEU A 36 -23.09 19.15 -32.44
CA LEU A 36 -24.16 19.13 -33.44
C LEU A 36 -24.35 20.51 -34.02
N SER A 37 -24.65 20.56 -35.32
CA SER A 37 -25.04 21.80 -35.98
C SER A 37 -26.37 22.33 -35.40
N THR A 38 -26.64 23.62 -35.58
CA THR A 38 -27.92 24.24 -35.20
C THR A 38 -29.11 23.52 -35.84
N ALA A 39 -28.96 23.05 -37.08
CA ALA A 39 -29.96 22.26 -37.79
C ALA A 39 -30.16 20.87 -37.17
N GLY A 40 -29.09 20.17 -36.81
CA GLY A 40 -29.16 18.86 -36.13
C GLY A 40 -29.81 18.95 -34.75
N LEU A 41 -29.48 19.99 -33.98
CA LEU A 41 -30.09 20.25 -32.67
C LEU A 41 -31.58 20.62 -32.79
N ALA A 42 -31.97 21.41 -33.80
CA ALA A 42 -33.37 21.74 -34.04
C ALA A 42 -34.21 20.49 -34.34
N ARG A 43 -33.66 19.56 -35.14
CA ARG A 43 -34.33 18.28 -35.47
C ARG A 43 -34.51 17.38 -34.25
N LEU A 44 -33.45 17.22 -33.44
CA LEU A 44 -33.55 16.45 -32.17
C LEU A 44 -34.59 17.04 -31.22
N ASN A 45 -34.62 18.37 -31.11
CA ASN A 45 -35.62 19.05 -30.29
C ASN A 45 -37.05 18.88 -30.82
N GLY A 46 -37.22 18.72 -32.13
CA GLY A 46 -38.50 18.35 -32.74
C GLY A 46 -38.99 16.97 -32.28
N TRP A 47 -38.12 15.96 -32.24
CA TRP A 47 -38.46 14.63 -31.72
C TRP A 47 -38.74 14.66 -30.22
N PHE A 48 -37.92 15.36 -29.44
CA PHE A 48 -38.11 15.48 -27.99
C PHE A 48 -39.41 16.22 -27.65
N ALA A 49 -39.82 17.21 -28.45
CA ALA A 49 -41.10 17.89 -28.27
C ALA A 49 -42.31 16.95 -28.49
N GLN A 50 -42.23 16.06 -29.49
CA GLN A 50 -43.28 15.06 -29.76
C GLN A 50 -43.44 14.05 -28.61
N SER A 51 -42.34 13.70 -27.93
CA SER A 51 -42.36 12.83 -26.76
C SER A 51 -42.50 13.58 -25.41
N ARG A 52 -42.85 14.87 -25.42
CA ARG A 52 -42.95 15.74 -24.23
C ARG A 52 -41.68 15.76 -23.35
N ALA A 53 -40.53 15.50 -23.94
CA ALA A 53 -39.24 15.55 -23.26
C ALA A 53 -38.69 17.00 -23.25
N ALA A 54 -37.88 17.30 -22.23
CA ALA A 54 -37.25 18.62 -22.10
C ALA A 54 -36.35 18.93 -23.29
N ARG A 55 -36.40 20.18 -23.76
CA ARG A 55 -35.60 20.68 -24.87
C ARG A 55 -34.10 20.60 -24.53
N LEU A 56 -33.30 20.10 -25.46
CA LEU A 56 -31.86 20.05 -25.38
C LEU A 56 -31.26 21.41 -25.72
N SER A 57 -30.25 21.82 -24.94
CA SER A 57 -29.44 23.01 -25.20
C SER A 57 -28.00 22.62 -25.53
N ALA A 58 -27.34 23.45 -26.34
CA ALA A 58 -25.91 23.36 -26.58
C ALA A 58 -25.17 24.24 -25.58
N SER A 59 -24.06 23.74 -25.05
CA SER A 59 -23.08 24.52 -24.28
C SER A 59 -21.74 24.39 -24.98
N ASN A 60 -21.18 25.52 -25.42
CA ASN A 60 -19.93 25.58 -26.20
C ASN A 60 -19.94 24.65 -27.44
N GLY A 61 -21.06 24.57 -28.16
CA GLY A 61 -21.22 23.70 -29.33
C GLY A 61 -21.56 22.23 -29.02
N TRP A 62 -21.43 21.80 -27.76
CA TRP A 62 -21.70 20.43 -27.34
C TRP A 62 -23.10 20.26 -26.77
N VAL A 63 -23.76 19.17 -27.14
CA VAL A 63 -25.08 18.79 -26.67
C VAL A 63 -24.97 17.49 -25.87
N ARG A 64 -25.58 17.46 -24.68
CA ARG A 64 -25.68 16.24 -23.85
C ARG A 64 -27.04 15.60 -24.08
N ILE A 65 -27.05 14.38 -24.61
CA ILE A 65 -28.25 13.66 -25.03
C ILE A 65 -28.43 12.42 -24.14
N PRO A 66 -29.47 12.37 -23.30
CA PRO A 66 -29.87 11.16 -22.59
C PRO A 66 -30.43 10.11 -23.55
N LEU A 67 -29.89 8.88 -23.49
CA LEU A 67 -30.26 7.83 -24.45
C LEU A 67 -31.64 7.23 -24.19
N ASP A 68 -32.06 7.20 -22.93
CA ASP A 68 -33.42 6.85 -22.51
C ASP A 68 -34.45 7.77 -23.16
N LYS A 69 -34.19 9.09 -23.11
CA LYS A 69 -35.07 10.10 -23.72
C LYS A 69 -35.00 10.09 -25.24
N LEU A 70 -33.82 9.85 -25.82
CA LEU A 70 -33.68 9.69 -27.26
C LEU A 70 -34.47 8.48 -27.77
N SER A 71 -34.39 7.34 -27.06
CA SER A 71 -35.14 6.14 -27.40
C SER A 71 -36.65 6.39 -27.31
N ALA A 72 -37.11 7.05 -26.24
CA ALA A 72 -38.51 7.43 -26.10
C ALA A 72 -38.98 8.40 -27.20
N ALA A 73 -38.12 9.34 -27.61
CA ALA A 73 -38.41 10.31 -28.67
C ALA A 73 -38.50 9.70 -30.07
N LEU A 74 -37.82 8.57 -30.30
CA LEU A 74 -37.87 7.81 -31.55
C LEU A 74 -39.09 6.86 -31.64
N GLY A 75 -39.77 6.65 -30.52
CA GLY A 75 -40.95 5.78 -30.42
C GLY A 75 -40.60 4.30 -30.18
N PRO A 76 -41.59 3.50 -29.69
CA PRO A 76 -41.38 2.11 -29.29
C PRO A 76 -41.02 1.17 -30.45
N ASP A 77 -41.40 1.53 -31.68
CA ASP A 77 -41.16 0.72 -32.88
C ASP A 77 -39.76 0.96 -33.50
N THR A 78 -38.98 1.91 -32.96
CA THR A 78 -37.65 2.26 -33.48
C THR A 78 -36.55 1.69 -32.58
N ASP A 79 -35.93 0.59 -33.02
CA ASP A 79 -34.75 0.03 -32.36
C ASP A 79 -33.47 0.80 -32.73
N LEU A 80 -32.78 1.33 -31.71
CA LEU A 80 -31.53 2.08 -31.86
C LEU A 80 -30.41 1.24 -32.50
N LEU A 81 -30.34 -0.08 -32.25
CA LEU A 81 -29.34 -0.92 -32.93
C LEU A 81 -29.59 -0.99 -34.43
N THR A 82 -30.86 -1.08 -34.83
CA THR A 82 -31.27 -1.06 -36.24
C THR A 82 -30.92 0.28 -36.90
N VAL A 83 -31.15 1.41 -36.21
CA VAL A 83 -30.75 2.75 -36.69
C VAL A 83 -29.23 2.85 -36.86
N LEU A 84 -28.44 2.37 -35.91
CA LEU A 84 -26.98 2.41 -36.02
C LEU A 84 -26.45 1.51 -37.15
N ARG A 85 -27.08 0.35 -37.39
CA ARG A 85 -26.75 -0.52 -38.53
C ARG A 85 -27.00 0.17 -39.86
N SER A 86 -28.14 0.85 -40.00
CA SER A 86 -28.53 1.50 -41.26
C SER A 86 -27.80 2.82 -41.52
N THR A 87 -27.41 3.56 -40.48
CA THR A 87 -26.83 4.92 -40.63
C THR A 87 -25.30 4.93 -40.67
N VAL A 88 -24.64 4.22 -39.74
CA VAL A 88 -23.19 4.30 -39.54
C VAL A 88 -22.47 2.96 -39.67
N GLY A 89 -23.23 1.88 -39.88
CA GLY A 89 -22.76 0.49 -39.87
C GLY A 89 -22.29 0.07 -38.47
N LEU A 90 -22.78 -1.07 -37.98
CA LEU A 90 -22.23 -1.70 -36.77
C LEU A 90 -21.24 -2.80 -37.17
N PRO A 91 -19.96 -2.75 -36.76
CA PRO A 91 -19.16 -3.96 -36.71
C PRO A 91 -19.83 -4.95 -35.75
N ASP A 92 -19.73 -6.25 -36.05
CA ASP A 92 -20.32 -7.31 -35.24
C ASP A 92 -19.83 -7.22 -33.78
N VAL A 93 -20.73 -6.77 -32.89
CA VAL A 93 -20.42 -6.25 -31.53
C VAL A 93 -19.89 -7.34 -30.58
N LEU A 94 -19.87 -8.60 -31.03
CA LEU A 94 -19.27 -9.74 -30.33
C LEU A 94 -17.75 -9.85 -30.50
N GLN A 95 -17.17 -9.29 -31.57
CA GLN A 95 -15.74 -9.48 -31.86
C GLN A 95 -14.80 -8.69 -30.93
N PRO A 96 -15.04 -7.41 -30.58
CA PRO A 96 -14.12 -6.67 -29.73
C PRO A 96 -14.08 -7.21 -28.28
N ARG A 97 -15.24 -7.55 -27.71
CA ARG A 97 -15.32 -8.17 -26.37
C ARG A 97 -14.71 -9.57 -26.35
N ARG A 98 -15.01 -10.42 -27.35
CA ARG A 98 -14.38 -11.75 -27.44
C ARG A 98 -12.88 -11.62 -27.64
N ARG A 99 -12.40 -10.72 -28.52
CA ARG A 99 -10.96 -10.50 -28.73
C ARG A 99 -10.26 -9.99 -27.48
N LEU A 100 -10.82 -9.01 -26.77
CA LEU A 100 -10.23 -8.53 -25.52
C LEU A 100 -10.26 -9.60 -24.42
N GLN A 101 -11.32 -10.40 -24.34
CA GLN A 101 -11.40 -11.52 -23.40
C GLN A 101 -10.36 -12.60 -23.77
N THR A 102 -10.29 -13.03 -25.02
CA THR A 102 -9.28 -13.96 -25.53
C THR A 102 -7.86 -13.44 -25.30
N MET A 103 -7.59 -12.17 -25.58
CA MET A 103 -6.27 -11.57 -25.29
C MET A 103 -5.93 -11.60 -23.80
N ARG A 104 -6.91 -11.36 -22.91
CA ARG A 104 -6.71 -11.44 -21.45
C ARG A 104 -6.50 -12.89 -21.01
N ASP A 105 -7.27 -13.82 -21.57
CA ASP A 105 -7.17 -15.25 -21.28
C ASP A 105 -5.82 -15.79 -21.76
N ASP A 106 -5.39 -15.44 -22.97
CA ASP A 106 -4.08 -15.78 -23.55
C ASP A 106 -2.94 -15.20 -22.71
N PHE A 107 -3.05 -13.93 -22.32
CA PHE A 107 -2.07 -13.28 -21.45
C PHE A 107 -1.91 -14.02 -20.12
N TRP A 108 -3.02 -14.34 -19.47
CA TRP A 108 -2.99 -15.02 -18.19
C TRP A 108 -2.58 -16.49 -18.30
N THR A 109 -2.94 -17.17 -19.38
CA THR A 109 -2.45 -18.52 -19.70
C THR A 109 -0.93 -18.50 -19.86
N SER A 110 -0.41 -17.49 -20.57
CA SER A 110 1.03 -17.29 -20.72
C SER A 110 1.72 -16.94 -19.40
N ALA A 111 1.04 -16.22 -18.49
CA ALA A 111 1.56 -15.92 -17.16
C ALA A 111 1.67 -17.19 -16.29
N GLU A 112 0.66 -18.06 -16.30
CA GLU A 112 0.67 -19.35 -15.58
C GLU A 112 1.79 -20.27 -16.08
N LEU A 113 2.07 -20.28 -17.38
CA LEU A 113 3.18 -21.03 -17.96
C LEU A 113 4.55 -20.51 -17.53
N ARG A 114 4.71 -19.18 -17.38
CA ARG A 114 5.95 -18.53 -16.96
C ARG A 114 6.19 -18.57 -15.45
N LEU A 115 5.12 -18.75 -14.67
CA LEU A 115 5.12 -18.80 -13.21
C LEU A 115 4.50 -20.12 -12.74
N PRO A 116 5.15 -21.27 -13.01
CA PRO A 116 4.62 -22.57 -12.61
C PRO A 116 4.62 -22.68 -11.09
N LYS A 117 3.69 -23.48 -10.54
CA LYS A 117 3.56 -23.72 -9.09
C LYS A 117 3.32 -22.48 -8.22
N THR A 118 2.91 -21.35 -8.81
CA THR A 118 2.55 -20.14 -8.07
C THR A 118 1.14 -19.63 -8.43
N PRO A 119 0.09 -20.47 -8.27
CA PRO A 119 -1.27 -20.11 -8.65
C PRO A 119 -1.84 -18.94 -7.84
N ALA A 120 -1.48 -18.79 -6.56
CA ALA A 120 -2.00 -17.73 -5.71
C ALA A 120 -1.41 -16.36 -6.08
N LEU A 121 -0.14 -16.29 -6.46
CA LEU A 121 0.50 -15.10 -7.02
C LEU A 121 -0.20 -14.70 -8.31
N VAL A 122 -0.41 -15.63 -9.24
CA VAL A 122 -1.11 -15.33 -10.50
C VAL A 122 -2.55 -14.86 -10.23
N GLN A 123 -3.27 -15.49 -9.29
CA GLN A 123 -4.60 -15.04 -8.89
C GLN A 123 -4.59 -13.63 -8.28
N HIS A 124 -3.62 -13.34 -7.41
CA HIS A 124 -3.44 -12.00 -6.85
C HIS A 124 -3.15 -10.97 -7.94
N LEU A 125 -2.35 -11.33 -8.95
CA LEU A 125 -2.12 -10.50 -10.12
C LEU A 125 -3.41 -10.36 -10.98
N ARG A 126 -4.28 -11.36 -11.04
CA ARG A 126 -5.57 -11.25 -11.74
C ARG A 126 -6.52 -10.25 -11.07
N LEU A 127 -6.55 -10.20 -9.73
CA LEU A 127 -7.43 -9.30 -8.96
C LEU A 127 -7.15 -7.82 -9.19
N GLY A 128 -5.89 -7.45 -9.49
CA GLY A 128 -5.52 -6.08 -9.85
C GLY A 128 -6.08 -5.61 -11.21
N GLY A 129 -6.70 -6.49 -11.98
CA GLY A 129 -7.27 -6.18 -13.29
C GLY A 129 -6.21 -6.03 -14.40
N LEU A 130 -6.70 -5.96 -15.63
CA LEU A 130 -5.93 -5.62 -16.83
C LEU A 130 -6.72 -4.56 -17.60
N THR A 131 -6.05 -3.45 -17.88
CA THR A 131 -6.45 -2.41 -18.82
C THR A 131 -5.39 -2.35 -19.93
N ASP A 132 -5.71 -1.77 -21.08
CA ASP A 132 -4.73 -1.62 -22.18
C ASP A 132 -3.47 -0.86 -21.72
N THR A 133 -3.64 0.12 -20.83
CA THR A 133 -2.56 0.92 -20.24
C THR A 133 -1.70 0.16 -19.23
N THR A 134 -2.20 -0.93 -18.64
CA THR A 134 -1.48 -1.71 -17.62
C THR A 134 -0.89 -3.01 -18.15
N LEU A 135 -1.24 -3.44 -19.37
CA LEU A 135 -0.79 -4.70 -19.94
C LEU A 135 0.73 -4.80 -20.05
N GLU A 136 1.39 -3.73 -20.53
CA GLU A 136 2.85 -3.71 -20.66
C GLU A 136 3.55 -3.71 -19.28
N GLN A 137 3.05 -2.91 -18.34
CA GLN A 137 3.57 -2.88 -16.97
C GLN A 137 3.41 -4.25 -16.29
N ARG A 138 2.26 -4.91 -16.49
CA ARG A 138 1.97 -6.24 -15.96
C ARG A 138 2.84 -7.30 -16.61
N GLY A 139 3.06 -7.20 -17.92
CA GLY A 139 4.00 -8.07 -18.65
C GLY A 139 5.41 -7.97 -18.09
N ARG A 140 5.94 -6.75 -17.90
CA ARG A 140 7.26 -6.51 -17.29
C ARG A 140 7.38 -7.11 -15.89
N LEU A 141 6.33 -6.98 -15.07
CA LEU A 141 6.29 -7.56 -13.72
C LEU A 141 6.30 -9.09 -13.77
N ILE A 142 5.48 -9.71 -14.62
CA ILE A 142 5.46 -11.17 -14.80
C ILE A 142 6.82 -11.67 -15.27
N ASP A 143 7.46 -10.99 -16.23
CA ASP A 143 8.79 -11.37 -16.71
C ASP A 143 9.86 -11.25 -15.62
N ALA A 144 9.81 -10.21 -14.79
CA ALA A 144 10.71 -10.06 -13.65
C ALA A 144 10.50 -11.14 -12.60
N LEU A 145 9.24 -11.46 -12.26
CA LEU A 145 8.90 -12.53 -11.32
C LEU A 145 9.26 -13.91 -11.88
N ALA A 146 9.12 -14.15 -13.18
CA ALA A 146 9.50 -15.41 -13.83
C ALA A 146 11.03 -15.60 -13.80
N ARG A 147 11.79 -14.53 -14.04
CA ARG A 147 13.25 -14.55 -13.85
C ARG A 147 13.64 -14.83 -12.39
N ALA A 148 12.96 -14.21 -11.43
CA ALA A 148 13.16 -14.49 -10.01
C ALA A 148 12.82 -15.97 -9.68
N HIS A 149 11.66 -16.46 -10.13
CA HIS A 149 11.21 -17.84 -9.95
C HIS A 149 12.28 -18.85 -10.42
N ASN A 150 12.92 -18.60 -11.57
CA ASN A 150 13.91 -19.52 -12.15
C ASN A 150 15.24 -19.59 -11.39
N VAL A 151 15.55 -18.59 -10.55
CA VAL A 151 16.78 -18.56 -9.75
C VAL A 151 16.56 -18.87 -8.28
N LEU A 152 15.30 -18.87 -7.83
CA LEU A 152 14.94 -19.11 -6.42
C LEU A 152 14.68 -20.61 -6.16
N PRO A 153 15.07 -21.12 -4.98
CA PRO A 153 15.89 -20.45 -3.96
C PRO A 153 17.33 -20.25 -4.42
N LEU A 154 17.95 -19.13 -4.04
CA LEU A 154 19.32 -18.80 -4.44
C LEU A 154 20.31 -19.75 -3.76
N ARG A 155 21.21 -20.36 -4.55
CA ARG A 155 22.29 -21.22 -4.03
C ARG A 155 23.28 -20.47 -3.14
N ARG A 156 23.47 -19.17 -3.38
CA ARG A 156 24.27 -18.27 -2.57
C ARG A 156 23.42 -17.05 -2.25
N PRO A 157 23.34 -16.62 -0.97
CA PRO A 157 22.58 -15.43 -0.62
C PRO A 157 23.01 -14.18 -1.41
N ALA A 158 22.04 -13.37 -1.83
CA ALA A 158 22.30 -12.13 -2.57
C ALA A 158 21.42 -10.97 -2.06
N PRO A 159 21.94 -9.73 -2.06
CA PRO A 159 21.13 -8.55 -1.74
C PRO A 159 19.94 -8.38 -2.69
N LEU A 160 18.81 -7.91 -2.15
CA LEU A 160 17.58 -7.63 -2.91
C LEU A 160 17.82 -6.70 -4.11
N PRO A 161 18.60 -5.60 -4.00
CA PRO A 161 18.89 -4.75 -5.16
C PRO A 161 19.63 -5.49 -6.28
N ARG A 162 20.47 -6.48 -5.94
CA ARG A 162 21.19 -7.29 -6.93
C ARG A 162 20.24 -8.25 -7.64
N LEU A 163 19.31 -8.89 -6.92
CA LEU A 163 18.26 -9.71 -7.52
C LEU A 163 17.34 -8.87 -8.40
N ALA A 164 16.91 -7.70 -7.92
CA ALA A 164 16.06 -6.77 -8.64
C ALA A 164 16.72 -6.32 -9.96
N TYR A 165 17.99 -5.93 -9.93
CA TYR A 165 18.73 -5.58 -11.13
C TYR A 165 18.89 -6.77 -12.10
N HIS A 166 19.12 -7.98 -11.59
CA HIS A 166 19.16 -9.19 -12.42
C HIS A 166 17.81 -9.46 -13.11
N CYS A 167 16.71 -9.27 -12.38
CA CYS A 167 15.37 -9.61 -12.84
C CYS A 167 14.69 -8.49 -13.63
N ALA A 168 15.03 -7.23 -13.46
CA ALA A 168 14.29 -6.10 -14.05
C ALA A 168 15.18 -4.99 -14.60
N ARG A 169 16.52 -5.11 -14.48
CA ARG A 169 17.50 -4.05 -14.81
C ARG A 169 17.30 -2.76 -14.01
N ASP A 170 16.62 -2.87 -12.87
CA ASP A 170 16.35 -1.78 -11.94
C ASP A 170 16.58 -2.30 -10.50
N PRO A 171 17.55 -1.75 -9.75
CA PRO A 171 17.84 -2.19 -8.38
C PRO A 171 16.70 -1.90 -7.39
N HIS A 172 15.78 -0.98 -7.71
CA HIS A 172 14.64 -0.59 -6.86
C HIS A 172 13.35 -1.32 -7.23
N TYR A 173 13.39 -2.20 -8.24
CA TYR A 173 12.18 -2.79 -8.81
C TYR A 173 11.33 -3.58 -7.80
N PHE A 174 11.99 -4.20 -6.82
CA PHE A 174 11.37 -4.98 -5.76
C PHE A 174 11.38 -4.28 -4.40
N ASP A 175 11.53 -2.95 -4.37
CA ASP A 175 11.36 -2.19 -3.13
C ASP A 175 9.94 -2.37 -2.56
N PHE A 176 9.81 -2.19 -1.24
CA PHE A 176 8.52 -2.33 -0.55
C PHE A 176 7.67 -1.06 -0.58
N ASN A 177 8.29 0.08 -0.88
CA ASN A 177 7.63 1.37 -1.03
C ASN A 177 7.17 1.58 -2.47
N HIS A 178 6.10 2.35 -2.69
CA HIS A 178 5.67 2.70 -4.04
C HIS A 178 6.80 3.45 -4.78
N PRO A 179 7.10 3.13 -6.06
CA PRO A 179 6.40 2.23 -7.00
C PRO A 179 6.89 0.76 -7.03
N GLY A 180 7.65 0.31 -6.03
CA GLY A 180 8.27 -1.02 -5.98
C GLY A 180 7.28 -2.20 -5.88
N ASN A 181 7.76 -3.37 -6.30
CA ASN A 181 7.00 -4.61 -6.40
C ASN A 181 7.34 -5.66 -5.32
N GLY A 182 7.98 -5.27 -4.23
CA GLY A 182 8.46 -6.19 -3.18
C GLY A 182 7.39 -7.11 -2.60
N SER A 183 6.15 -6.62 -2.46
CA SER A 183 5.01 -7.44 -2.02
C SER A 183 4.75 -8.65 -2.92
N LYS A 184 5.01 -8.54 -4.23
CA LYS A 184 4.76 -9.62 -5.20
C LYS A 184 5.90 -10.64 -5.15
N LEU A 185 7.11 -10.19 -4.85
CA LEU A 185 8.25 -11.06 -4.59
C LEU A 185 8.07 -11.86 -3.29
N VAL A 186 7.49 -11.26 -2.25
CA VAL A 186 7.11 -11.97 -1.00
C VAL A 186 6.08 -13.06 -1.29
N LEU A 187 5.05 -12.78 -2.09
CA LEU A 187 4.06 -13.79 -2.49
C LEU A 187 4.70 -14.95 -3.28
N LEU A 188 5.60 -14.63 -4.22
CA LEU A 188 6.38 -15.63 -4.93
C LEU A 188 7.19 -16.51 -3.97
N ALA A 189 7.91 -15.89 -3.03
CA ALA A 189 8.70 -16.61 -2.03
C ALA A 189 7.84 -17.51 -1.14
N ALA A 190 6.65 -17.04 -0.72
CA ALA A 190 5.71 -17.83 0.08
C ALA A 190 5.33 -19.13 -0.65
N GLU A 191 4.88 -19.02 -1.91
CA GLU A 191 4.44 -20.20 -2.66
C GLU A 191 5.59 -21.17 -2.97
N LEU A 192 6.78 -20.65 -3.30
CA LEU A 192 7.96 -21.49 -3.51
C LEU A 192 8.38 -22.28 -2.27
N LEU A 193 8.09 -21.74 -1.08
CA LEU A 193 8.34 -22.39 0.21
C LEU A 193 7.14 -23.23 0.70
N GLY A 194 6.04 -23.28 -0.05
CA GLY A 194 4.83 -24.00 0.34
C GLY A 194 4.01 -23.31 1.44
N GLU A 195 4.21 -22.00 1.64
CA GLU A 195 3.53 -21.20 2.64
C GLU A 195 2.30 -20.47 2.09
N LYS A 196 1.42 -20.06 3.00
CA LYS A 196 0.23 -19.30 2.62
C LYS A 196 0.63 -17.87 2.20
N PRO A 197 -0.03 -17.30 1.17
CA PRO A 197 0.15 -15.90 0.76
C PRO A 197 0.06 -14.85 1.88
N THR A 198 -0.67 -15.16 2.95
CA THR A 198 -0.89 -14.27 4.10
C THR A 198 0.12 -14.47 5.24
N ALA A 199 1.15 -15.31 5.04
CA ALA A 199 2.09 -15.68 6.10
C ALA A 199 2.97 -14.53 6.59
N ALA A 200 3.16 -13.47 5.79
CA ALA A 200 4.07 -12.35 6.11
C ALA A 200 3.33 -11.02 6.27
N ARG A 201 2.82 -10.78 7.49
CA ARG A 201 2.07 -9.59 7.91
C ARG A 201 2.99 -8.46 8.36
N THR A 202 4.07 -8.76 9.09
CA THR A 202 5.04 -7.77 9.56
C THR A 202 6.23 -7.62 8.59
N PRO A 203 6.93 -6.46 8.60
CA PRO A 203 8.22 -6.30 7.91
C PRO A 203 9.24 -7.41 8.23
N LEU A 204 9.33 -7.87 9.49
CA LEU A 204 10.24 -8.94 9.89
C LEU A 204 9.84 -10.30 9.29
N GLU A 205 8.55 -10.65 9.29
CA GLU A 205 8.09 -11.89 8.65
C GLU A 205 8.40 -11.90 7.15
N ARG A 206 8.25 -10.75 6.46
CA ARG A 206 8.65 -10.59 5.05
C ARG A 206 10.16 -10.78 4.87
N PHE A 207 10.96 -10.22 5.77
CA PHE A 207 12.41 -10.39 5.78
C PHE A 207 12.81 -11.86 5.94
N HIS A 208 12.24 -12.57 6.91
CA HIS A 208 12.53 -14.00 7.14
C HIS A 208 12.13 -14.86 5.94
N LEU A 209 10.97 -14.60 5.35
CA LEU A 209 10.50 -15.34 4.18
C LEU A 209 11.46 -15.19 2.98
N LEU A 210 11.88 -13.96 2.68
CA LEU A 210 12.83 -13.68 1.61
C LEU A 210 14.20 -14.32 1.90
N THR A 211 14.66 -14.25 3.15
CA THR A 211 15.95 -14.82 3.58
C THR A 211 16.00 -16.32 3.38
N ARG A 212 14.89 -17.03 3.60
CA ARG A 212 14.79 -18.49 3.34
C ARG A 212 14.88 -18.86 1.86
N CYS A 213 14.58 -17.92 0.96
CA CYS A 213 14.83 -18.06 -0.47
C CYS A 213 16.25 -17.59 -0.88
N GLY A 214 17.11 -17.23 0.08
CA GLY A 214 18.45 -16.70 -0.14
C GLY A 214 18.48 -15.22 -0.55
N ILE A 215 17.36 -14.52 -0.44
CA ILE A 215 17.28 -13.09 -0.74
C ILE A 215 17.56 -12.35 0.56
N VAL A 216 18.58 -11.49 0.59
CA VAL A 216 18.88 -10.62 1.72
C VAL A 216 18.30 -9.25 1.39
N PRO A 217 17.21 -8.78 2.03
CA PRO A 217 16.74 -7.41 1.89
C PRO A 217 17.77 -6.40 2.44
N ASP A 218 17.32 -5.29 3.00
CA ASP A 218 18.20 -4.44 3.79
C ASP A 218 18.26 -4.94 5.24
N ARG A 219 19.47 -5.03 5.78
CA ARG A 219 19.71 -5.33 7.20
C ARG A 219 20.74 -4.41 7.85
N ILE A 220 21.24 -3.41 7.12
CA ILE A 220 22.36 -2.57 7.54
C ILE A 220 21.90 -1.13 7.76
N SER A 221 21.01 -0.61 6.92
CA SER A 221 20.65 0.82 6.98
C SER A 221 19.74 1.20 8.15
N SER A 222 18.80 0.31 8.52
CA SER A 222 17.84 0.56 9.60
C SER A 222 18.39 0.05 10.93
N THR A 223 18.23 0.86 11.99
CA THR A 223 18.73 0.55 13.32
C THR A 223 17.70 0.87 14.40
N ALA A 224 17.58 0.00 15.41
CA ALA A 224 16.95 0.35 16.67
C ALA A 224 17.98 1.06 17.56
N ILE A 225 17.62 2.19 18.16
CA ILE A 225 18.53 2.94 19.04
C ILE A 225 18.27 2.52 20.48
N VAL A 226 19.29 2.06 21.20
CA VAL A 226 19.17 1.65 22.60
C VAL A 226 20.08 2.49 23.49
N LEU A 227 19.63 2.75 24.71
CA LEU A 227 20.34 3.51 25.74
C LEU A 227 20.23 2.78 27.07
N ASN A 228 21.36 2.60 27.75
CA ASN A 228 21.49 1.95 29.06
C ASN A 228 20.93 0.51 29.18
N ILE A 229 20.54 -0.13 28.07
CA ILE A 229 20.13 -1.53 28.06
C ILE A 229 21.31 -2.45 28.40
N ASP A 230 21.05 -3.51 29.17
CA ASP A 230 22.06 -4.46 29.59
C ASP A 230 21.95 -5.79 28.83
N ALA A 231 23.08 -6.48 28.69
CA ALA A 231 23.15 -7.78 28.04
C ALA A 231 23.90 -8.79 28.91
N VAL A 232 23.38 -10.01 28.99
CA VAL A 232 23.90 -11.10 29.83
C VAL A 232 24.57 -12.20 29.01
N GLY A 233 24.50 -12.14 27.68
CA GLY A 233 25.12 -13.12 26.79
C GLY A 233 26.65 -13.00 26.70
N HIS A 234 27.25 -13.89 25.91
CA HIS A 234 28.71 -14.02 25.77
C HIS A 234 29.21 -13.77 24.34
N SER A 235 28.39 -13.19 23.46
CA SER A 235 28.79 -12.83 22.11
C SER A 235 29.51 -11.48 22.06
N GLN A 236 30.15 -11.19 20.94
CA GLN A 236 30.79 -9.88 20.71
C GLN A 236 29.79 -8.72 20.77
N ILE A 237 28.54 -8.92 20.33
CA ILE A 237 27.54 -7.85 20.42
C ILE A 237 27.09 -7.62 21.87
N ASP A 238 27.05 -8.67 22.71
CA ASP A 238 26.76 -8.51 24.14
C ASP A 238 27.83 -7.62 24.81
N ASP A 239 29.10 -7.80 24.45
CA ASP A 239 30.18 -6.94 24.94
C ASP A 239 30.02 -5.49 24.48
N VAL A 240 29.64 -5.26 23.21
CA VAL A 240 29.38 -3.92 22.68
C VAL A 240 28.21 -3.25 23.43
N VAL A 241 27.12 -3.99 23.68
CA VAL A 241 25.97 -3.50 24.45
C VAL A 241 26.39 -3.10 25.86
N ARG A 242 27.12 -3.98 26.58
CA ARG A 242 27.63 -3.68 27.93
C ARG A 242 28.56 -2.47 27.95
N GLN A 243 29.44 -2.32 26.96
CA GLN A 243 30.34 -1.17 26.87
C GLN A 243 29.58 0.13 26.60
N ALA A 244 28.56 0.12 25.74
CA ALA A 244 27.71 1.27 25.49
C ALA A 244 26.95 1.69 26.75
N ARG A 245 26.38 0.72 27.49
CA ARG A 245 25.74 0.95 28.79
C ARG A 245 26.70 1.55 29.82
N ALA A 246 27.89 0.97 29.99
CA ALA A 246 28.89 1.47 30.94
C ALA A 246 29.29 2.93 30.66
N ALA A 247 29.27 3.33 29.38
CA ALA A 247 29.55 4.69 28.98
C ALA A 247 28.32 5.61 28.94
N ALA A 248 27.11 5.09 29.16
CA ALA A 248 25.83 5.80 29.01
C ALA A 248 25.70 6.51 27.65
N ARG A 249 26.01 5.77 26.57
CA ARG A 249 25.93 6.28 25.20
C ARG A 249 24.86 5.52 24.41
N PRO A 250 24.11 6.20 23.52
CA PRO A 250 23.24 5.51 22.58
C PRO A 250 24.03 4.52 21.71
N LEU A 251 23.44 3.36 21.47
CA LEU A 251 23.95 2.33 20.58
C LEU A 251 22.91 2.05 19.49
N HIS A 252 23.35 2.06 18.24
CA HIS A 252 22.52 1.69 17.11
C HIS A 252 22.71 0.20 16.82
N LEU A 253 21.66 -0.60 16.99
CA LEU A 253 21.64 -2.01 16.64
C LEU A 253 21.00 -2.18 15.27
N SER A 254 21.76 -2.68 14.30
CA SER A 254 21.24 -3.00 12.98
C SER A 254 20.50 -4.33 12.98
N LEU A 255 19.66 -4.57 11.96
CA LEU A 255 19.06 -5.89 11.79
C LEU A 255 20.11 -7.00 11.58
N HIS A 256 21.29 -6.65 11.04
CA HIS A 256 22.42 -7.59 10.94
C HIS A 256 22.88 -8.06 12.32
N ASP A 257 23.04 -7.14 13.26
CA ASP A 257 23.45 -7.46 14.64
C ASP A 257 22.41 -8.37 15.31
N LEU A 258 21.13 -8.04 15.15
CA LEU A 258 20.01 -8.77 15.77
C LEU A 258 19.72 -10.14 15.14
N THR A 259 20.23 -10.44 13.93
CA THR A 259 19.90 -11.69 13.23
C THR A 259 21.07 -12.66 13.10
N MET A 260 22.32 -12.16 13.04
CA MET A 260 23.49 -13.03 12.85
C MET A 260 24.04 -13.56 14.17
N ASN A 261 24.20 -12.67 15.16
CA ASN A 261 24.66 -13.01 16.50
C ASN A 261 23.85 -12.13 17.48
N PRO A 262 22.58 -12.44 17.73
CA PRO A 262 21.72 -11.59 18.56
C PRO A 262 22.28 -11.46 19.99
N PRO A 263 22.21 -10.27 20.60
CA PRO A 263 22.47 -10.12 22.03
C PRO A 263 21.40 -10.86 22.85
N THR A 264 21.76 -11.24 24.08
CA THR A 264 20.82 -11.74 25.09
C THR A 264 20.60 -10.62 26.10
N PHE A 265 19.44 -9.97 26.06
CA PHE A 265 19.14 -8.83 26.92
C PHE A 265 18.82 -9.27 28.35
N SER A 266 19.16 -8.42 29.33
CA SER A 266 18.86 -8.66 30.73
C SER A 266 17.39 -8.35 31.04
N ALA A 267 16.68 -9.30 31.67
CA ALA A 267 15.31 -9.10 32.16
C ALA A 267 15.24 -8.47 33.57
N ALA A 268 16.36 -7.96 34.10
CA ALA A 268 16.41 -7.38 35.45
C ALA A 268 15.57 -6.09 35.60
N GLU A 269 15.40 -5.34 34.51
CA GLU A 269 14.66 -4.09 34.46
C GLU A 269 13.79 -4.06 33.20
N PRO A 270 12.58 -3.46 33.24
CA PRO A 270 11.79 -3.27 32.03
C PRO A 270 12.50 -2.33 31.05
N VAL A 271 12.33 -2.58 29.75
CA VAL A 271 12.80 -1.66 28.71
C VAL A 271 11.65 -0.72 28.33
N ARG A 272 11.89 0.58 28.50
CA ARG A 272 11.00 1.61 27.98
C ARG A 272 11.26 1.75 26.48
N VAL A 273 10.22 1.63 25.66
CA VAL A 273 10.29 1.79 24.20
C VAL A 273 9.52 3.03 23.82
N VAL A 274 10.18 3.94 23.10
CA VAL A 274 9.63 5.22 22.65
C VAL A 274 9.65 5.30 21.13
N GLU A 275 8.77 6.10 20.53
CA GLU A 275 8.76 6.31 19.09
C GLU A 275 9.75 7.42 18.69
N ASN A 276 9.83 8.47 19.48
CA ASN A 276 10.54 9.70 19.10
C ASN A 276 11.99 9.76 19.62
N PRO A 277 13.00 9.99 18.74
CA PRO A 277 14.38 10.18 19.15
C PRO A 277 14.62 11.36 20.12
N SER A 278 13.75 12.38 20.13
CA SER A 278 13.87 13.53 21.05
C SER A 278 13.86 13.10 22.52
N VAL A 279 13.16 12.02 22.86
CA VAL A 279 13.12 11.46 24.21
C VAL A 279 14.47 10.87 24.62
N LEU A 280 15.27 10.34 23.68
CA LEU A 280 16.63 9.88 23.97
C LEU A 280 17.56 11.05 24.29
N GLU A 281 17.43 12.17 23.56
CA GLU A 281 18.19 13.39 23.87
C GLU A 281 17.85 13.91 25.26
N GLU A 282 16.55 13.94 25.58
CA GLU A 282 16.09 14.33 26.92
C GLU A 282 16.62 13.39 28.02
N ALA A 283 16.64 12.07 27.76
CA ALA A 283 17.22 11.09 28.66
C ALA A 283 18.72 11.34 28.92
N LEU A 284 19.47 11.77 27.90
CA LEU A 284 20.88 12.14 28.05
C LEU A 284 21.06 13.43 28.86
N ILE A 285 20.24 14.45 28.59
CA ILE A 285 20.24 15.73 29.34
C ILE A 285 19.96 15.47 30.82
N ARG A 286 18.92 14.69 31.13
CA ARG A 286 18.53 14.29 32.50
C ARG A 286 19.48 13.27 33.13
N ARG A 287 20.46 12.76 32.39
CA ARG A 287 21.37 11.68 32.81
C ARG A 287 20.63 10.42 33.29
N TYR A 288 19.48 10.13 32.68
CA TYR A 288 18.67 8.96 32.97
C TYR A 288 19.49 7.67 32.81
N ARG A 289 19.28 6.70 33.71
CA ARG A 289 20.10 5.48 33.83
C ARG A 289 19.34 4.17 33.61
N GLY A 290 18.01 4.21 33.50
CA GLY A 290 17.25 3.00 33.20
C GLY A 290 17.30 2.62 31.71
N PRO A 291 16.91 1.39 31.35
CA PRO A 291 16.90 0.93 29.96
C PRO A 291 15.86 1.67 29.10
N LEU A 292 16.28 2.14 27.94
CA LEU A 292 15.45 2.88 26.99
C LEU A 292 15.79 2.45 25.56
N ALA A 293 14.79 2.36 24.70
CA ALA A 293 14.97 2.07 23.28
C ALA A 293 14.03 2.95 22.45
N CYS A 294 14.43 3.26 21.22
CA CYS A 294 13.65 4.10 20.30
C CYS A 294 13.48 3.41 18.94
N THR A 295 12.23 3.36 18.45
CA THR A 295 11.86 2.78 17.15
C THR A 295 11.83 3.79 16.01
N SER A 296 11.93 5.10 16.30
CA SER A 296 12.05 6.17 15.30
C SER A 296 10.93 6.18 14.24
N GLY A 297 9.67 6.07 14.68
CA GLY A 297 8.48 6.11 13.83
C GLY A 297 7.85 4.75 13.54
N THR A 298 7.40 4.54 12.29
CA THR A 298 6.74 3.29 11.87
C THR A 298 7.67 2.10 12.01
N LEU A 299 7.19 1.03 12.67
CA LEU A 299 7.97 -0.18 12.92
C LEU A 299 8.49 -0.82 11.63
N SER A 300 9.81 -0.93 11.57
CA SER A 300 10.56 -1.60 10.51
C SER A 300 10.93 -3.03 10.93
N ALA A 301 11.61 -3.76 10.04
CA ALA A 301 12.06 -5.12 10.36
C ALA A 301 13.03 -5.17 11.55
N VAL A 302 13.87 -4.14 11.75
CA VAL A 302 14.78 -4.08 12.90
C VAL A 302 14.02 -3.89 14.21
N ASP A 303 12.98 -3.06 14.21
CA ASP A 303 12.16 -2.81 15.41
C ASP A 303 11.38 -4.05 15.81
N HIS A 304 10.74 -4.70 14.84
CA HIS A 304 10.07 -5.97 15.06
C HIS A 304 11.05 -7.06 15.55
N CYS A 305 12.29 -7.09 15.07
CA CYS A 305 13.31 -8.04 15.50
C CYS A 305 13.79 -7.75 16.92
N PHE A 306 13.99 -6.48 17.25
CA PHE A 306 14.39 -6.04 18.58
C PHE A 306 13.31 -6.33 19.62
N LEU A 307 12.05 -5.96 19.35
CA LEU A 307 10.92 -6.22 20.23
C LEU A 307 10.70 -7.72 20.44
N GLN A 308 10.78 -8.53 19.38
CA GLN A 308 10.71 -9.99 19.51
C GLN A 308 11.86 -10.51 20.37
N ARG A 309 13.08 -9.97 20.22
CA ARG A 309 14.22 -10.38 21.04
C ARG A 309 14.01 -10.09 22.52
N LEU A 310 13.45 -8.93 22.87
CA LEU A 310 13.09 -8.59 24.25
C LEU A 310 12.08 -9.60 24.83
N VAL A 311 11.04 -9.94 24.06
CA VAL A 311 10.04 -10.95 24.46
C VAL A 311 10.70 -12.32 24.65
N ASP A 312 11.54 -12.74 23.70
CA ASP A 312 12.24 -14.04 23.77
C ASP A 312 13.20 -14.12 24.97
N ASP A 313 13.79 -13.00 25.38
CA ASP A 313 14.64 -12.87 26.58
C ASP A 313 13.84 -12.68 27.89
N GLY A 314 12.51 -12.59 27.81
CA GLY A 314 11.64 -12.37 28.96
C GLY A 314 11.75 -10.96 29.55
N VAL A 315 12.22 -9.98 28.77
CA VAL A 315 12.34 -8.58 29.19
C VAL A 315 10.99 -7.89 29.08
N PRO A 316 10.41 -7.36 30.18
CA PRO A 316 9.16 -6.62 30.11
C PRO A 316 9.32 -5.34 29.28
N ILE A 317 8.31 -5.03 28.47
CA ILE A 317 8.31 -3.87 27.57
C ILE A 317 7.27 -2.87 28.05
N VAL A 318 7.67 -1.63 28.25
CA VAL A 318 6.76 -0.50 28.51
C VAL A 318 6.83 0.44 27.31
N TYR A 319 5.74 0.57 26.56
CA TYR A 319 5.70 1.37 25.34
C TYR A 319 5.07 2.74 25.57
N SER A 320 5.67 3.78 25.00
CA SER A 320 5.07 5.11 24.85
C SER A 320 5.23 5.55 23.39
N GLY A 321 4.18 6.12 22.81
CA GLY A 321 4.19 6.75 21.51
C GLY A 321 3.39 8.06 21.56
N ASP A 322 3.33 8.78 20.45
CA ASP A 322 2.48 9.96 20.35
C ASP A 322 0.99 9.55 20.42
N GLU A 323 0.16 10.34 21.10
CA GLU A 323 -1.30 10.18 21.14
C GLU A 323 -1.97 10.78 19.90
N ASP A 324 -1.43 10.45 18.74
CA ASP A 324 -2.06 10.70 17.44
C ASP A 324 -2.60 9.40 16.82
N SER A 325 -3.29 9.51 15.69
CA SER A 325 -3.86 8.34 15.03
C SER A 325 -2.81 7.29 14.62
N SER A 326 -1.59 7.71 14.29
CA SER A 326 -0.48 6.82 13.90
C SER A 326 0.12 6.15 15.13
N GLY A 327 0.46 6.93 16.17
CA GLY A 327 1.04 6.43 17.41
C GLY A 327 0.08 5.48 18.13
N ARG A 328 -1.25 5.72 18.12
CA ARG A 328 -2.25 4.75 18.62
C ARG A 328 -2.25 3.43 17.85
N LEU A 329 -2.05 3.47 16.53
CA LEU A 329 -1.94 2.24 15.72
C LEU A 329 -0.66 1.47 16.04
N ILE A 330 0.46 2.17 16.24
CA ILE A 330 1.74 1.55 16.61
C ILE A 330 1.65 0.95 18.01
N ALA A 331 1.17 1.71 19.01
CA ALA A 331 0.98 1.23 20.37
C ALA A 331 0.13 -0.06 20.42
N ARG A 332 -1.00 -0.07 19.68
CA ARG A 332 -1.83 -1.27 19.54
C ARG A 332 -1.11 -2.43 18.85
N ALA A 333 -0.29 -2.15 17.85
CA ALA A 333 0.49 -3.19 17.17
C ALA A 333 1.55 -3.78 18.11
N VAL A 334 2.28 -2.95 18.86
CA VAL A 334 3.30 -3.39 19.82
C VAL A 334 2.65 -4.21 20.93
N HIS A 335 1.54 -3.74 21.52
CA HIS A 335 0.80 -4.49 22.53
C HIS A 335 0.34 -5.86 22.02
N ASN A 336 -0.36 -5.91 20.88
CA ASN A 336 -0.92 -7.18 20.38
C ASN A 336 0.14 -8.20 19.93
N LEU A 337 1.31 -7.73 19.48
CA LEU A 337 2.36 -8.61 18.94
C LEU A 337 3.41 -8.98 19.98
N TYR A 338 3.67 -8.10 20.95
CA TYR A 338 4.81 -8.19 21.86
C TYR A 338 4.44 -8.05 23.34
N ASP A 339 3.15 -8.00 23.66
CA ASP A 339 2.62 -7.88 25.03
C ASP A 339 3.23 -6.68 25.79
N ALA A 340 3.52 -5.60 25.06
CA ALA A 340 4.03 -4.38 25.68
C ALA A 340 2.91 -3.67 26.44
N GLU A 341 3.23 -3.24 27.65
CA GLU A 341 2.33 -2.46 28.48
C GLU A 341 2.40 -0.98 28.05
N PRO A 342 1.26 -0.32 27.80
CA PRO A 342 1.27 1.11 27.53
C PRO A 342 1.71 1.87 28.79
N LEU A 343 2.50 2.92 28.61
CA LEU A 343 2.77 3.87 29.69
C LEU A 343 1.48 4.63 30.03
N ILE A 344 0.97 4.44 31.24
CA ILE A 344 -0.19 5.17 31.74
C ILE A 344 0.29 6.42 32.48
N VAL A 345 -0.24 7.58 32.10
CA VAL A 345 0.04 8.87 32.77
C VAL A 345 -1.26 9.38 33.38
N ASP A 346 -1.38 9.29 34.72
CA ASP A 346 -2.61 9.57 35.49
C ASP A 346 -3.15 11.03 35.38
N SER A 347 -2.40 11.93 34.75
CA SER A 347 -2.68 13.38 34.69
C SER A 347 -2.96 13.92 33.29
N LEU A 348 -3.19 13.05 32.30
CA LEU A 348 -3.68 13.49 31.00
C LEU A 348 -5.20 13.72 31.11
N PRO A 349 -5.72 14.93 30.84
CA PRO A 349 -7.16 15.17 30.93
C PRO A 349 -7.88 14.24 29.94
N GLU A 350 -8.86 13.47 30.43
CA GLU A 350 -9.85 12.84 29.54
C GLU A 350 -10.43 13.95 28.65
N SER A 351 -10.24 13.81 27.34
CA SER A 351 -10.58 14.84 26.35
C SER A 351 -12.00 15.35 26.56
N SER A 352 -12.16 16.55 27.14
CA SER A 352 -13.46 17.18 27.27
C SER A 352 -13.87 17.72 25.91
N SER A 353 -14.67 16.98 25.16
CA SER A 353 -15.57 17.46 24.08
C SER A 353 -14.98 18.28 22.91
N ALA A 354 -13.65 18.42 22.79
CA ALA A 354 -12.98 19.00 21.63
C ALA A 354 -12.34 17.89 20.78
N PRO A 355 -12.25 18.05 19.45
CA PRO A 355 -11.66 17.03 18.57
C PRO A 355 -10.23 16.73 19.04
N GLU A 356 -9.93 15.44 19.18
CA GLU A 356 -8.63 14.82 19.51
C GLU A 356 -7.47 15.82 19.64
N SER A 357 -7.27 16.39 20.84
CA SER A 357 -6.05 17.14 21.11
C SER A 357 -4.88 16.16 21.02
N LEU A 358 -4.03 16.32 20.01
CA LEU A 358 -2.82 15.52 19.83
C LEU A 358 -1.89 15.75 21.04
N ILE A 359 -1.50 14.68 21.73
CA ILE A 359 -0.51 14.73 22.82
C ILE A 359 0.74 14.06 22.29
N TYR A 360 1.87 14.75 22.34
CA TYR A 360 3.15 14.24 21.83
C TYR A 360 4.04 13.76 22.98
N GLN A 361 4.97 12.85 22.70
CA GLN A 361 5.90 12.32 23.71
C GLN A 361 6.80 13.38 24.35
N GLU A 362 6.99 14.53 23.70
CA GLU A 362 7.70 15.69 24.24
C GLU A 362 6.92 16.46 25.31
N ASP A 363 5.66 16.12 25.58
CA ASP A 363 4.92 16.70 26.69
C ASP A 363 5.66 16.39 28.01
N HIS A 364 5.95 17.43 28.80
CA HIS A 364 6.73 17.30 30.04
C HIS A 364 6.14 16.28 31.01
N ARG A 365 4.82 16.05 31.01
CA ARG A 365 4.16 15.04 31.85
C ARG A 365 4.53 13.62 31.42
N ILE A 366 4.60 13.39 30.11
CA ILE A 366 5.01 12.10 29.53
C ILE A 366 6.51 11.90 29.76
N LEU A 367 7.34 12.91 29.52
CA LEU A 367 8.77 12.87 29.79
C LEU A 367 9.06 12.58 31.27
N ASP A 368 8.34 13.20 32.20
CA ASP A 368 8.48 12.95 33.63
C ASP A 368 8.07 11.52 34.02
N ALA A 369 7.01 10.98 33.41
CA ALA A 369 6.61 9.59 33.61
C ALA A 369 7.64 8.60 33.02
N LEU A 370 8.24 8.94 31.88
CA LEU A 370 9.23 8.10 31.18
C LEU A 370 10.62 8.13 31.82
N LEU A 371 11.09 9.30 32.24
CA LEU A 371 12.50 9.56 32.58
C LEU A 371 12.69 9.99 34.03
N GLY A 372 11.59 10.22 34.75
CA GLY A 372 11.60 10.85 36.06
C GLY A 372 11.55 12.38 35.95
N VAL A 373 11.08 12.98 37.04
CA VAL A 373 10.86 14.43 37.19
C VAL A 373 12.19 15.18 37.13
N ASP A 374 12.31 16.14 36.20
CA ASP A 374 13.41 17.11 36.19
C ASP A 374 12.92 18.48 36.67
N SER A 375 13.37 18.90 37.85
CA SER A 375 13.04 20.22 38.41
C SER A 375 13.82 21.37 37.77
N SER A 376 14.86 21.05 36.99
CA SER A 376 15.72 22.04 36.31
C SER A 376 15.30 22.34 34.87
N ASP A 377 14.31 21.62 34.35
CA ASP A 377 13.76 21.81 33.00
C ASP A 377 13.20 23.24 32.83
N PRO A 378 13.79 24.06 31.94
CA PRO A 378 13.35 25.43 31.71
C PRO A 378 12.04 25.53 30.91
N LEU A 379 11.62 24.46 30.24
CA LEU A 379 10.41 24.38 29.41
C LEU A 379 9.22 23.79 30.16
N ARG A 380 9.41 23.35 31.40
CA ARG A 380 8.35 22.82 32.24
C ARG A 380 7.31 23.90 32.54
N GLU A 381 6.09 23.68 32.07
CA GLU A 381 4.96 24.53 32.40
C GLU A 381 4.71 24.45 33.91
N ARG A 382 4.76 25.60 34.61
CA ARG A 382 4.36 25.64 36.03
C ARG A 382 2.83 25.51 36.09
N PRO A 383 2.30 24.73 37.04
CA PRO A 383 0.87 24.49 37.17
C PRO A 383 0.05 25.77 37.36
#